data_AF-A0A812CGW1-F1
#
_entry.id   AF-A0A812CGW1-F1
#
_cell.length_a   1.000
_cell.length_b   1.000
_cell.length_c   1.000
_cell.angle_alpha   90.00
_cell.angle_beta   90.00
_cell.angle_gamma   90.00
#
_symmetry.space_group_name_H-M   'P 1'
#
loop_
_entity.id
_entity.type
_entity.pdbx_description
1 polymer ?
#
loop_
_entity_poly.entity_id
_entity_poly.type
_entity_poly.pdbx_seq_one_letter_code
_entity_poly.pdbx_strand_id
1 'polypeptide(L)'
;MGPTEQHKVSSGHGSSYQRYTPKEQQDRKATPYKLQAANGSTIETYGAKTLTLNIGMRRDFTWTFTQADVKTPILGADFLAHYDLAVHMNTRTLSDNTTNIAVKGTLSRHNTTGISVTTCHGREYIEILNRYSDLIQPLAGTGPARHQTQHHIKTSGQPIFSHPRRLPPHKLEYAQKGDYQAAILRDTPPKDELTTPQHCPRRSSLSASTDIQGSTGPRTSLVPFGLPPSCRLET
;
A
#
# COMPACT_ATOMS: atom_id res chain seq x y z
N MET A 1 11.85 -24.30 -37.16
CA MET A 1 11.21 -23.96 -35.87
C MET A 1 11.28 -22.45 -35.71
N GLY A 2 10.13 -21.76 -35.69
CA GLY A 2 10.10 -20.31 -35.46
C GLY A 2 10.43 -19.98 -34.00
N PRO A 3 10.81 -18.72 -33.70
CA PRO A 3 11.09 -18.31 -32.32
C PRO A 3 9.83 -18.47 -31.46
N THR A 4 9.94 -19.20 -30.34
CA THR A 4 8.88 -19.29 -29.33
C THR A 4 8.80 -17.96 -28.60
N GLU A 5 7.78 -17.17 -28.88
CA GLU A 5 7.58 -15.87 -28.24
C GLU A 5 6.95 -16.06 -26.85
N GLN A 6 7.56 -15.47 -25.81
CA GLN A 6 7.07 -15.56 -24.44
C GLN A 6 6.22 -14.34 -24.11
N HIS A 7 4.99 -14.57 -23.64
CA HIS A 7 4.07 -13.53 -23.20
C HIS A 7 3.93 -13.52 -21.68
N LYS A 8 3.86 -12.33 -21.10
CA LYS A 8 3.49 -12.15 -19.69
C LYS A 8 1.99 -12.12 -19.56
N VAL A 9 1.44 -12.82 -18.57
CA VAL A 9 0.03 -12.70 -18.20
C VAL A 9 -0.08 -11.68 -17.08
N SER A 10 -0.95 -10.69 -17.24
CA SER A 10 -1.15 -9.64 -16.23
C SER A 10 -2.61 -9.22 -16.12
N SER A 11 -3.20 -9.42 -14.94
CA SER A 11 -4.49 -8.82 -14.59
C SER A 11 -4.41 -7.33 -14.27
N GLY A 12 -3.20 -6.80 -14.02
CA GLY A 12 -2.97 -5.40 -13.68
C GLY A 12 -2.91 -4.46 -14.89
N HIS A 13 -2.97 -4.98 -16.11
CA HIS A 13 -3.01 -4.20 -17.34
C HIS A 13 -4.37 -4.39 -18.01
N GLY A 14 -5.05 -3.30 -18.34
CA GLY A 14 -6.36 -3.36 -19.00
C GLY A 14 -6.31 -3.94 -20.41
N SER A 15 -5.22 -3.66 -21.15
CA SER A 15 -5.08 -4.05 -22.57
C SER A 15 -3.91 -5.00 -22.81
N SER A 16 -4.02 -5.76 -23.90
CA SER A 16 -2.99 -6.69 -24.35
C SER A 16 -2.04 -6.05 -25.37
N TYR A 17 -0.74 -6.24 -25.15
CA TYR A 17 0.33 -5.59 -25.91
C TYR A 17 1.22 -6.60 -26.61
N GLN A 18 1.56 -6.28 -27.86
CA GLN A 18 2.57 -6.99 -28.63
C GLN A 18 3.82 -6.14 -28.77
N ARG A 19 4.99 -6.78 -28.67
CA ARG A 19 6.27 -6.11 -28.91
C ARG A 19 6.35 -5.68 -30.37
N TYR A 20 6.73 -4.42 -30.58
CA TYR A 20 7.12 -3.93 -31.89
C TYR A 20 8.61 -4.17 -32.11
N THR A 21 8.98 -4.93 -33.15
CA THR A 21 10.40 -5.30 -33.37
C THR A 21 11.17 -4.20 -34.13
N PRO A 22 12.49 -4.05 -33.94
CA PRO A 22 13.28 -3.01 -34.61
C PRO A 22 13.25 -3.06 -36.15
N LYS A 23 13.03 -4.25 -36.74
CA LYS A 23 12.86 -4.38 -38.19
C LYS A 23 11.52 -3.81 -38.67
N GLU A 24 10.47 -3.88 -37.83
CA GLU A 24 9.17 -3.27 -38.10
C GLU A 24 9.17 -1.76 -37.78
N GLN A 25 10.06 -1.28 -36.90
CA GLN A 25 10.24 0.14 -36.55
C GLN A 25 10.60 1.04 -37.73
N GLN A 26 11.17 0.48 -38.80
CA GLN A 26 11.59 1.26 -39.96
C GLN A 26 10.42 1.66 -40.88
N ASP A 27 9.27 0.96 -40.79
CA ASP A 27 8.17 1.10 -41.77
C ASP A 27 6.91 1.80 -41.22
N ARG A 28 6.78 2.06 -39.91
CA ARG A 28 5.58 2.72 -39.35
C ARG A 28 5.90 3.87 -38.42
N LYS A 29 5.15 4.97 -38.60
CA LYS A 29 5.16 6.13 -37.71
C LYS A 29 4.41 5.81 -36.42
N ALA A 30 4.91 6.33 -35.30
CA ALA A 30 4.21 6.29 -34.02
C ALA A 30 2.82 6.93 -34.15
N THR A 31 1.83 6.33 -33.49
CA THR A 31 0.47 6.86 -33.46
C THR A 31 0.36 8.00 -32.43
N PRO A 32 -0.64 8.88 -32.52
CA PRO A 32 -0.85 9.93 -31.52
C PRO A 32 -1.23 9.37 -30.13
N TYR A 33 -1.65 8.10 -30.06
CA TYR A 33 -2.01 7.45 -28.81
C TYR A 33 -0.75 6.95 -28.08
N LYS A 34 -0.53 7.43 -26.87
CA LYS A 34 0.62 7.05 -26.04
C LYS A 34 0.15 6.38 -24.75
N LEU A 35 0.91 5.38 -24.33
CA LEU A 35 0.68 4.69 -23.06
C LEU A 35 1.62 5.25 -22.00
N GLN A 36 1.25 5.11 -20.73
CA GLN A 36 2.09 5.50 -19.60
C GLN A 36 2.39 4.28 -18.73
N ALA A 37 3.68 4.04 -18.48
CA ALA A 37 4.13 3.00 -17.56
C ALA A 37 3.91 3.42 -16.09
N ALA A 38 3.97 2.46 -15.18
CA ALA A 38 3.81 2.70 -13.75
C ALA A 38 4.89 3.63 -13.14
N ASN A 39 6.05 3.75 -13.78
CA ASN A 39 7.11 4.69 -13.41
C ASN A 39 6.93 6.09 -14.03
N GLY A 40 5.81 6.34 -14.70
CA GLY A 40 5.50 7.60 -15.37
C GLY A 40 6.10 7.77 -16.77
N SER A 41 6.95 6.86 -17.26
CA SER A 41 7.55 6.98 -18.59
C SER A 41 6.53 6.71 -19.69
N THR A 42 6.61 7.49 -20.76
CA THR A 42 5.78 7.33 -21.96
C THR A 42 6.24 6.11 -22.77
N ILE A 43 5.27 5.30 -23.21
CA ILE A 43 5.46 4.18 -24.13
C ILE A 43 4.78 4.54 -25.45
N GLU A 44 5.56 4.53 -26.54
CA GLU A 44 5.07 4.79 -27.90
C GLU A 44 4.27 3.58 -28.42
N THR A 45 3.22 3.86 -29.20
CA THR A 45 2.41 2.82 -29.86
C THR A 45 2.43 2.97 -31.38
N TYR A 46 2.30 1.86 -32.09
CA TYR A 46 2.51 1.76 -33.55
C TYR A 46 1.29 1.18 -34.29
N GLY A 47 0.13 1.18 -33.61
CA GLY A 47 -1.14 0.69 -34.14
C GLY A 47 -1.55 -0.64 -33.51
N ALA A 48 -2.33 -1.43 -34.24
CA ALA A 48 -2.83 -2.71 -33.79
C ALA A 48 -2.44 -3.83 -34.76
N LYS A 49 -2.25 -5.05 -34.24
CA LYS A 49 -1.95 -6.26 -35.02
C LYS A 49 -2.75 -7.43 -34.47
N THR A 50 -3.54 -8.06 -35.33
CA THR A 50 -4.25 -9.29 -34.99
C THR A 50 -3.31 -10.48 -35.09
N LEU A 51 -3.25 -11.28 -34.03
CA LEU A 51 -2.43 -12.47 -33.94
C LEU A 51 -3.27 -13.63 -33.41
N THR A 52 -2.97 -14.83 -33.91
CA THR A 52 -3.52 -16.08 -33.41
C THR A 52 -2.49 -16.74 -32.51
N LEU A 53 -2.81 -16.87 -31.23
CA LEU A 53 -1.94 -17.42 -30.20
C LEU A 53 -2.39 -18.84 -29.86
N ASN A 54 -1.43 -19.78 -29.82
CA ASN A 54 -1.64 -21.10 -29.26
C ASN A 54 -0.82 -21.24 -27.97
N ILE A 55 -1.52 -21.29 -26.83
CA ILE A 55 -0.93 -21.44 -25.48
C ILE A 55 -1.06 -22.85 -24.92
N GLY A 56 -1.39 -23.86 -25.75
CA GLY A 56 -1.48 -25.25 -25.31
C GLY A 56 -2.78 -25.60 -24.57
N MET A 57 -3.84 -24.79 -24.71
CA MET A 57 -5.16 -25.04 -24.11
C MET A 57 -6.15 -25.69 -25.09
N ARG A 58 -5.64 -26.42 -26.09
CA ARG A 58 -6.40 -27.12 -27.14
C ARG A 58 -7.35 -26.23 -27.98
N ARG A 59 -7.12 -24.92 -27.97
CA ARG A 59 -7.76 -23.95 -28.87
C ARG A 59 -6.80 -22.81 -29.17
N ASP A 60 -7.05 -22.14 -30.27
CA ASP A 60 -6.33 -20.94 -30.68
C ASP A 60 -7.08 -19.69 -30.22
N PHE A 61 -6.31 -18.64 -29.92
CA PHE A 61 -6.80 -17.37 -29.41
C PHE A 61 -6.45 -16.25 -30.40
N THR A 62 -7.41 -15.84 -31.22
CA THR A 62 -7.23 -14.76 -32.22
C THR A 62 -7.60 -13.40 -31.63
N TRP A 63 -6.59 -12.58 -31.32
CA TRP A 63 -6.78 -11.30 -30.65
C TRP A 63 -6.07 -10.15 -31.36
N THR A 64 -6.65 -8.96 -31.27
CA THR A 64 -6.07 -7.72 -31.80
C THR A 64 -5.26 -7.03 -30.71
N PHE A 65 -3.94 -7.16 -30.79
CA PHE A 65 -3.00 -6.58 -29.84
C PHE A 65 -2.61 -5.16 -30.23
N THR A 66 -2.42 -4.28 -29.24
CA THR A 66 -1.79 -2.99 -29.47
C THR A 66 -0.28 -3.18 -29.62
N GLN A 67 0.28 -2.71 -30.74
CA GLN A 67 1.72 -2.70 -30.95
C GLN A 67 2.34 -1.54 -30.16
N ALA A 68 3.23 -1.86 -29.23
CA ALA A 68 3.86 -0.88 -28.36
C ALA A 68 5.36 -1.16 -28.21
N ASP A 69 6.13 -0.13 -27.84
CA ASP A 69 7.55 -0.28 -27.49
C ASP A 69 7.70 -0.91 -26.10
N VAL A 70 7.41 -2.22 -26.01
CA VAL A 70 7.51 -3.00 -24.79
C VAL A 70 8.57 -4.10 -24.91
N LYS A 71 9.31 -4.33 -23.82
CA LYS A 71 10.35 -5.37 -23.79
C LYS A 71 9.79 -6.79 -23.84
N THR A 72 8.61 -7.00 -23.27
CA THR A 72 7.95 -8.31 -23.27
C THR A 72 6.47 -8.09 -23.57
N PRO A 73 5.87 -8.85 -24.50
CA PRO A 73 4.45 -8.75 -24.79
C PRO A 73 3.62 -9.19 -23.58
N ILE A 74 2.42 -8.64 -23.45
CA ILE A 74 1.57 -8.79 -22.26
C ILE A 74 0.16 -9.19 -22.70
N LEU A 75 -0.39 -10.24 -22.09
CA LEU A 75 -1.81 -10.58 -22.12
C LEU A 75 -2.49 -9.85 -20.97
N GLY A 76 -3.30 -8.86 -21.30
CA GLY A 76 -4.03 -8.01 -20.39
C GLY A 76 -5.39 -8.60 -19.97
N ALA A 77 -6.08 -7.86 -19.11
CA ALA A 77 -7.40 -8.21 -18.60
C ALA A 77 -8.46 -8.28 -19.72
N ASP A 78 -8.32 -7.49 -20.78
CA ASP A 78 -9.16 -7.55 -21.98
C ASP A 78 -9.20 -8.95 -22.61
N PHE A 79 -8.03 -9.51 -22.87
CA PHE A 79 -7.86 -10.83 -23.45
C PHE A 79 -8.32 -11.92 -22.49
N LEU A 80 -7.94 -11.79 -21.21
CA LEU A 80 -8.31 -12.76 -20.18
C LEU A 80 -9.84 -12.82 -20.00
N ALA A 81 -10.51 -11.68 -19.93
CA ALA A 81 -11.96 -11.60 -19.80
C ALA A 81 -12.67 -12.09 -21.07
N HIS A 82 -12.17 -11.75 -22.25
CA HIS A 82 -12.79 -12.16 -23.51
C HIS A 82 -12.82 -13.69 -23.69
N TYR A 83 -11.76 -14.38 -23.25
CA TYR A 83 -11.62 -15.82 -23.39
C TYR A 83 -11.95 -16.61 -22.10
N ASP A 84 -12.49 -15.95 -21.07
CA ASP A 84 -12.82 -16.54 -19.78
C ASP A 84 -11.64 -17.34 -19.17
N LEU A 85 -10.48 -16.68 -19.14
CA LEU A 85 -9.24 -17.25 -18.61
C LEU A 85 -9.03 -16.77 -17.17
N ALA A 86 -8.80 -17.71 -16.25
CA ALA A 86 -8.55 -17.43 -14.85
C ALA A 86 -7.07 -17.60 -14.47
N VAL A 87 -6.53 -16.60 -13.77
CA VAL A 87 -5.14 -16.60 -13.28
C VAL A 87 -5.11 -17.07 -11.82
N HIS A 88 -4.51 -18.23 -11.58
CA HIS A 88 -4.32 -18.78 -10.25
C HIS A 88 -2.89 -18.54 -9.76
N MET A 89 -2.71 -17.55 -8.87
CA MET A 89 -1.40 -17.10 -8.39
C MET A 89 -0.72 -18.12 -7.45
N ASN A 90 -1.51 -18.85 -6.66
CA ASN A 90 -1.03 -19.88 -5.73
C ASN A 90 -0.41 -21.08 -6.47
N THR A 91 -1.07 -21.55 -7.52
CA THR A 91 -0.64 -22.68 -8.35
C THR A 91 0.24 -22.25 -9.52
N ARG A 92 0.29 -20.94 -9.80
CA ARG A 92 0.98 -20.34 -10.97
C ARG A 92 0.44 -20.93 -12.27
N THR A 93 -0.87 -21.07 -12.36
CA THR A 93 -1.55 -21.63 -13.55
C THR A 93 -2.47 -20.60 -14.17
N LEU A 94 -2.56 -20.64 -15.49
CA LEU A 94 -3.62 -20.00 -16.26
C LEU A 94 -4.60 -21.10 -16.66
N SER A 95 -5.85 -21.02 -16.23
CA SER A 95 -6.90 -21.97 -16.60
C SER A 95 -7.86 -21.35 -17.60
N ASP A 96 -8.31 -22.18 -18.53
CA ASP A 96 -9.40 -21.86 -19.45
C ASP A 96 -10.69 -22.50 -18.91
N ASN A 97 -11.66 -21.67 -18.57
CA ASN A 97 -12.95 -22.12 -18.03
C ASN A 97 -13.82 -22.80 -19.11
N THR A 98 -13.56 -22.54 -20.40
CA THR A 98 -14.28 -23.18 -21.50
C THR A 98 -13.82 -24.61 -21.70
N THR A 99 -12.51 -24.85 -21.69
CA THR A 99 -11.93 -26.18 -21.94
C THR A 99 -11.61 -26.96 -20.66
N ASN A 100 -11.64 -26.30 -19.49
CA ASN A 100 -11.19 -26.82 -18.20
C ASN A 100 -9.72 -27.29 -18.20
N ILE A 101 -8.89 -26.70 -19.06
CA ILE A 101 -7.46 -27.01 -19.15
C ILE A 101 -6.67 -25.89 -18.47
N ALA A 102 -5.69 -26.28 -17.67
CA ALA A 102 -4.77 -25.35 -17.04
C ALA A 102 -3.36 -25.53 -17.58
N VAL A 103 -2.70 -24.40 -17.86
CA VAL A 103 -1.29 -24.35 -18.26
C VAL A 103 -0.49 -23.73 -17.15
N LYS A 104 0.63 -24.37 -16.81
CA LYS A 104 1.54 -23.89 -15.76
C LYS A 104 2.45 -22.81 -16.30
N GLY A 105 2.40 -21.64 -15.67
CA GLY A 105 3.27 -20.51 -15.97
C GLY A 105 4.51 -20.47 -15.08
N THR A 106 5.50 -19.69 -15.50
CA THR A 106 6.69 -19.35 -14.71
C THR A 106 6.58 -17.93 -14.18
N LEU A 107 6.89 -17.73 -12.90
CA LEU A 107 6.96 -16.39 -12.32
C LEU A 107 8.15 -15.63 -12.92
N SER A 108 7.86 -14.48 -13.52
CA SER A 108 8.91 -13.56 -13.93
C SER A 108 9.10 -12.49 -12.86
N ARG A 109 10.31 -12.43 -12.30
CA ARG A 109 10.68 -11.44 -11.28
C ARG A 109 10.99 -10.11 -11.96
N HIS A 110 10.40 -9.05 -11.44
CA HIS A 110 10.67 -7.68 -11.84
C HIS A 110 10.93 -6.85 -10.60
N ASN A 111 11.69 -5.76 -10.75
CA ASN A 111 11.78 -4.74 -9.72
C ASN A 111 10.38 -4.13 -9.58
N THR A 112 9.68 -4.49 -8.50
CA THR A 112 8.40 -3.89 -8.14
C THR A 112 8.61 -2.41 -7.86
N THR A 113 8.22 -1.55 -8.80
CA THR A 113 7.79 -0.20 -8.42
C THR A 113 6.53 -0.40 -7.59
N GLY A 114 6.60 -0.08 -6.30
CA GLY A 114 5.48 -0.26 -5.38
C GLY A 114 4.21 0.39 -5.91
N ILE A 115 3.06 -0.07 -5.43
CA ILE A 115 1.77 0.58 -5.69
C ILE A 115 1.86 1.97 -5.06
N SER A 116 2.19 2.98 -5.86
CA SER A 116 2.08 4.36 -5.45
C SER A 116 0.60 4.69 -5.50
N VAL A 117 0.00 5.03 -4.35
CA VAL A 117 -1.33 5.65 -4.26
C VAL A 117 -1.22 7.06 -4.83
N THR A 118 -0.99 7.15 -6.13
CA THR A 118 -0.70 8.41 -6.81
C THR A 118 -1.16 8.38 -8.26
N THR A 119 -2.08 7.48 -8.59
CA THR A 119 -2.63 7.33 -9.94
C THR A 119 -4.15 7.35 -9.91
N CYS A 120 -4.71 8.56 -9.85
CA CYS A 120 -6.00 8.92 -10.48
C CYS A 120 -6.37 10.41 -10.38
N HIS A 121 -5.64 11.25 -9.64
CA HIS A 121 -5.98 12.67 -9.51
C HIS A 121 -4.93 13.56 -10.21
N GLY A 122 -5.37 14.71 -10.74
CA GLY A 122 -4.56 15.63 -11.54
C GLY A 122 -3.22 15.98 -10.90
N ARG A 123 -2.26 16.43 -11.72
CA ARG A 123 -0.87 16.77 -11.30
C ARG A 123 -0.82 17.67 -10.05
N GLU A 124 -1.83 18.51 -9.85
CA GLU A 124 -2.00 19.37 -8.68
C GLU A 124 -1.92 18.62 -7.33
N TYR A 125 -2.52 17.45 -7.21
CA TYR A 125 -2.53 16.70 -5.94
C TYR A 125 -1.19 16.01 -5.68
N ILE A 126 -0.52 15.57 -6.74
CA ILE A 126 0.80 14.95 -6.66
C ILE A 126 1.82 15.98 -6.15
N GLU A 127 1.74 17.22 -6.63
CA GLU A 127 2.59 18.31 -6.14
C GLU A 127 2.35 18.59 -4.66
N ILE A 128 1.09 18.58 -4.20
CA ILE A 128 0.75 18.78 -2.78
C ILE A 128 1.29 17.63 -1.92
N LEU A 129 1.07 16.38 -2.33
CA LEU A 129 1.55 15.21 -1.60
C LEU A 129 3.08 15.14 -1.53
N ASN A 130 3.77 15.54 -2.60
CA ASN A 130 5.23 15.65 -2.61
C ASN A 130 5.73 16.82 -1.74
N ARG A 131 5.01 17.95 -1.73
CA ARG A 131 5.33 19.11 -0.88
C ARG A 131 5.20 18.80 0.61
N TYR A 132 4.27 17.92 0.98
CA TYR A 132 4.00 17.52 2.36
C TYR A 132 4.20 16.02 2.59
N SER A 133 5.29 15.47 2.04
CA SER A 133 5.61 14.04 2.12
C SER A 133 5.77 13.54 3.57
N ASP A 134 6.18 14.42 4.48
CA ASP A 134 6.32 14.14 5.91
C ASP A 134 4.97 13.79 6.59
N LEU A 135 3.84 14.26 6.04
CA LEU A 135 2.50 14.01 6.62
C LEU A 135 1.93 12.64 6.25
N ILE A 136 2.42 12.04 5.16
CA ILE A 136 1.91 10.78 4.61
C ILE A 136 2.81 9.58 4.93
N GLN A 137 3.99 9.82 5.49
CA GLN A 137 4.84 8.76 6.00
C GLN A 137 4.30 8.28 7.36
N PRO A 138 4.10 6.96 7.55
CA PRO A 138 3.74 6.43 8.86
C PRO A 138 4.85 6.81 9.83
N LEU A 139 4.53 7.73 10.72
CA LEU A 139 5.43 8.44 11.61
C LEU A 139 6.28 7.45 12.44
N ALA A 140 7.54 7.26 12.08
CA ALA A 140 8.57 6.90 13.06
C ALA A 140 8.85 8.18 13.86
N GLY A 141 8.06 8.41 14.92
CA GLY A 141 8.04 9.68 15.64
C GLY A 141 9.41 10.10 16.14
N THR A 142 10.02 11.08 15.48
CA THR A 142 11.19 11.81 15.97
C THR A 142 11.25 13.19 15.31
N GLY A 143 10.61 14.17 15.92
CA GLY A 143 10.84 15.58 15.68
C GLY A 143 10.20 16.39 16.81
N PRO A 144 10.88 17.40 17.38
CA PRO A 144 10.25 18.25 18.38
C PRO A 144 9.02 18.92 17.76
N ALA A 145 7.92 18.99 18.52
CA ALA A 145 6.73 19.69 18.09
C ALA A 145 7.10 21.13 17.70
N ARG A 146 6.65 21.59 16.52
CA ARG A 146 6.94 22.94 16.02
C ARG A 146 6.20 24.03 16.81
N HIS A 147 5.27 23.64 17.67
CA HIS A 147 4.49 24.52 18.54
C HIS A 147 4.85 24.29 20.01
N GLN A 148 4.73 25.35 20.82
CA GLN A 148 5.00 25.30 22.27
C GLN A 148 3.82 24.75 23.08
N THR A 149 2.70 24.40 22.44
CA THR A 149 1.57 23.78 23.11
C THR A 149 1.96 22.38 23.60
N GLN A 150 1.93 22.19 24.92
CA GLN A 150 2.22 20.92 25.58
C GLN A 150 0.96 20.40 26.28
N HIS A 151 0.82 19.08 26.33
CA HIS A 151 -0.23 18.45 27.14
C HIS A 151 0.16 18.52 28.62
N HIS A 152 -0.57 19.32 29.40
CA HIS A 152 -0.42 19.36 30.85
C HIS A 152 -1.55 18.56 31.52
N ILE A 153 -1.19 17.46 32.17
CA ILE A 153 -2.13 16.66 32.96
C ILE A 153 -2.17 17.27 34.37
N LYS A 154 -3.30 17.88 34.73
CA LYS A 154 -3.54 18.35 36.10
C LYS A 154 -3.91 17.16 36.98
N THR A 155 -3.03 16.78 37.90
CA THR A 155 -3.30 15.73 38.90
C THR A 155 -3.67 16.34 40.25
N SER A 156 -4.65 15.77 40.95
CA SER A 156 -5.00 16.10 42.33
C SER A 156 -4.80 14.87 43.23
N GLY A 157 -4.27 15.08 44.43
CA GLY A 157 -3.98 13.99 45.38
C GLY A 157 -2.53 13.50 45.35
N GLN A 158 -2.24 12.48 46.16
CA GLN A 158 -0.90 11.89 46.27
C GLN A 158 -0.58 10.94 45.11
N PRO A 159 0.69 10.84 44.71
CA PRO A 159 1.16 9.82 43.77
C PRO A 159 0.76 8.40 44.17
N ILE A 160 0.29 7.62 43.19
CA ILE A 160 -0.06 6.21 43.39
C ILE A 160 1.00 5.35 42.72
N PHE A 161 1.66 4.51 43.53
CA PHE A 161 2.58 3.49 43.07
C PHE A 161 1.88 2.14 42.93
N SER A 162 2.16 1.43 41.83
CA SER A 162 1.71 0.06 41.64
C SER A 162 2.86 -0.82 41.17
N HIS A 163 2.91 -2.05 41.69
CA HIS A 163 3.95 -2.99 41.32
C HIS A 163 3.79 -3.45 39.86
N PRO A 164 4.87 -3.53 39.07
CA PRO A 164 4.82 -4.12 37.73
C PRO A 164 4.19 -5.53 37.75
N ARG A 165 3.25 -5.77 36.82
CA ARG A 165 2.63 -7.08 36.63
C ARG A 165 3.49 -7.97 35.72
N ARG A 166 3.62 -9.25 36.07
CA ARG A 166 4.39 -10.22 35.28
C ARG A 166 3.78 -10.42 33.90
N LEU A 167 4.60 -10.32 32.86
CA LEU A 167 4.21 -10.68 31.49
C LEU A 167 4.57 -12.16 31.22
N PRO A 168 3.71 -12.92 30.50
CA PRO A 168 4.06 -14.25 30.02
C PRO A 168 5.29 -14.23 29.10
N PRO A 169 6.11 -15.30 29.03
CA PRO A 169 7.39 -15.31 28.32
C PRO A 169 7.30 -14.88 26.85
N HIS A 170 6.29 -15.37 26.10
CA HIS A 170 6.11 -15.01 24.69
C HIS A 170 5.76 -13.53 24.48
N LYS A 171 5.10 -12.88 25.44
CA LYS A 171 4.78 -11.44 25.39
C LYS A 171 5.96 -10.59 25.83
N LEU A 172 6.74 -11.08 26.79
CA LEU A 172 7.97 -10.44 27.26
C LEU A 172 9.02 -10.41 26.14
N GLU A 173 9.19 -11.53 25.43
CA GLU A 173 10.10 -11.60 24.28
C GLU A 173 9.68 -10.64 23.15
N TYR A 174 8.38 -10.55 22.86
CA TYR A 174 7.84 -9.58 21.90
C TYR A 174 8.04 -8.13 22.36
N ALA A 175 7.80 -7.83 23.63
CA ALA A 175 8.02 -6.51 24.19
C ALA A 175 9.51 -6.12 24.15
N GLN A 176 10.43 -7.07 24.33
CA GLN A 176 11.88 -6.83 24.23
C GLN A 176 12.35 -6.68 22.78
N LYS A 177 11.81 -7.47 21.84
CA LYS A 177 12.19 -7.45 20.42
C LYS A 177 11.53 -6.33 19.60
N GLY A 178 10.37 -5.83 20.04
CA GLY A 178 9.68 -4.73 19.38
C GLY A 178 10.30 -3.37 19.68
N ASP A 179 9.76 -2.31 19.06
CA ASP A 179 10.22 -0.92 19.19
C ASP A 179 10.12 -0.33 20.61
N TYR A 180 9.68 -1.11 21.62
CA TYR A 180 9.53 -0.67 22.99
C TYR A 180 10.87 -0.29 23.64
N GLN A 181 11.94 -1.05 23.42
CA GLN A 181 13.27 -0.65 23.93
C GLN A 181 13.77 0.63 23.26
N ALA A 182 13.47 0.81 21.97
CA ALA A 182 13.82 2.03 21.24
C ALA A 182 13.00 3.25 21.71
N ALA A 183 11.73 3.06 22.12
CA ALA A 183 10.91 4.11 22.71
C ALA A 183 11.38 4.50 24.12
N ILE A 184 11.75 3.52 24.95
CA ILE A 184 12.30 3.75 26.31
C ILE A 184 13.67 4.43 26.26
N LEU A 185 14.47 4.23 25.20
CA LEU A 185 15.76 4.90 25.05
C LEU A 185 15.63 6.37 24.57
N ARG A 186 14.49 6.72 23.96
CA ARG A 186 14.20 8.08 23.46
C ARG A 186 13.71 9.02 24.55
N ASP A 187 12.99 8.48 25.54
CA ASP A 187 12.53 9.22 26.71
C ASP A 187 13.42 8.91 27.91
N THR A 188 13.99 9.94 28.55
CA THR A 188 14.75 9.75 29.80
C THR A 188 13.85 9.06 30.82
N PRO A 189 14.25 7.92 31.43
CA PRO A 189 13.37 7.23 32.36
C PRO A 189 13.02 8.17 33.53
N PRO A 190 11.72 8.40 33.78
CA PRO A 190 11.32 9.28 34.88
C PRO A 190 11.81 8.69 36.20
N LYS A 191 12.36 9.54 37.07
CA LYS A 191 12.80 9.18 38.43
C LYS A 191 11.62 9.26 39.42
N ASP A 192 10.40 8.98 38.96
CA ASP A 192 9.18 9.41 39.62
C ASP A 192 8.58 8.32 40.53
N GLU A 193 7.91 8.75 41.59
CA GLU A 193 7.13 7.92 42.55
C GLU A 193 5.85 7.31 41.93
N LEU A 194 5.52 7.67 40.69
CA LEU A 194 4.34 7.22 39.95
C LEU A 194 4.68 6.03 39.05
N THR A 195 3.99 4.90 39.23
CA THR A 195 4.13 3.73 38.33
C THR A 195 2.78 3.07 38.11
N THR A 196 2.42 2.85 36.83
CA THR A 196 1.21 2.15 36.41
C THR A 196 1.57 0.84 35.69
N PRO A 197 0.81 -0.25 35.91
CA PRO A 197 1.18 -1.55 35.37
C PRO A 197 0.78 -1.64 33.89
N GLN A 198 1.65 -2.22 33.07
CA GLN A 198 1.35 -2.46 31.66
C GLN A 198 0.45 -3.69 31.46
N HIS A 199 -0.34 -3.67 30.40
CA HIS A 199 -1.17 -4.77 29.92
C HIS A 199 -1.02 -4.94 28.40
N CYS A 200 -0.91 -6.18 27.94
CA CYS A 200 -0.90 -6.51 26.51
C CYS A 200 -2.27 -7.06 26.09
N PRO A 201 -3.14 -6.24 25.44
CA PRO A 201 -4.47 -6.67 24.99
C PRO A 201 -4.43 -7.90 24.08
N ARG A 202 -5.52 -8.67 24.08
CA ARG A 202 -5.76 -9.74 23.11
C ARG A 202 -6.23 -9.12 21.79
N ARG A 203 -5.30 -8.68 20.95
CA ARG A 203 -5.54 -8.39 19.52
C ARG A 203 -4.65 -9.29 18.66
N SER A 204 -5.05 -9.52 17.41
CA SER A 204 -4.24 -10.26 16.41
C SER A 204 -2.90 -9.57 16.13
N SER A 205 -2.80 -8.27 16.39
CA SER A 205 -1.57 -7.51 16.56
C SER A 205 -1.31 -7.25 18.04
N LEU A 206 -0.13 -7.65 18.54
CA LEU A 206 0.29 -7.40 19.91
C LEU A 206 0.69 -5.92 20.05
N SER A 207 -0.10 -5.13 20.79
CA SER A 207 0.28 -3.79 21.28
C SER A 207 0.41 -3.81 22.80
N ALA A 208 1.17 -2.87 23.37
CA ALA A 208 1.18 -2.61 24.81
C ALA A 208 0.24 -1.46 25.14
N SER A 209 -0.39 -1.51 26.29
CA SER A 209 -1.25 -0.45 26.81
C SER A 209 -0.99 -0.27 28.31
N THR A 210 -1.04 0.96 28.78
CA THR A 210 -0.87 1.30 30.19
C THR A 210 -2.23 1.27 30.90
N ASP A 211 -2.30 0.66 32.09
CA ASP A 211 -3.51 0.62 32.90
C ASP A 211 -3.59 1.87 33.80
N ILE A 212 -4.56 2.74 33.51
CA ILE A 212 -4.68 4.07 34.13
C ILE A 212 -5.83 4.10 35.17
N GLN A 213 -6.50 2.97 35.45
CA GLN A 213 -7.69 2.96 36.33
C GLN A 213 -7.43 3.49 37.75
N GLY A 214 -6.22 3.31 38.28
CA GLY A 214 -5.82 3.86 39.59
C GLY A 214 -5.59 5.38 39.58
N SER A 215 -5.49 6.02 38.42
CA SER A 215 -5.18 7.45 38.26
C SER A 215 -6.43 8.31 37.99
N THR A 216 -7.61 7.71 37.84
CA THR A 216 -8.87 8.43 37.57
C THR A 216 -9.75 8.47 38.83
N GLY A 217 -9.94 9.65 39.42
CA GLY A 217 -10.89 9.87 40.53
C GLY A 217 -12.36 9.66 40.12
N PRO A 218 -13.34 9.76 41.07
CA PRO A 218 -14.75 9.50 40.78
C PRO A 218 -15.26 10.47 39.70
N ARG A 219 -16.04 9.93 38.75
CA ARG A 219 -16.61 10.65 37.59
C ARG A 219 -17.28 11.95 38.02
N THR A 220 -16.61 13.07 37.83
CA THR A 220 -17.25 14.39 37.85
C THR A 220 -18.03 14.56 36.54
N SER A 221 -19.33 14.80 36.67
CA SER A 221 -20.24 15.11 35.57
C SER A 221 -19.73 16.26 34.71
N LEU A 222 -19.78 16.09 33.39
CA LEU A 222 -19.60 17.16 32.41
C LEU A 222 -20.59 18.29 32.70
N VAL A 223 -20.08 19.42 33.19
CA VAL A 223 -20.83 20.68 33.20
C VAL A 223 -20.81 21.22 31.76
N PRO A 224 -21.96 21.49 31.12
CA PRO A 224 -21.98 22.02 29.77
C PRO A 224 -21.36 23.42 29.78
N PHE A 225 -20.33 23.63 28.95
CA PHE A 225 -19.75 24.96 28.73
C PHE A 225 -20.81 25.85 28.08
N GLY A 226 -21.32 26.82 28.85
CA GLY A 226 -22.13 27.91 28.33
C GLY A 226 -21.31 28.80 27.41
N LEU A 227 -21.89 29.13 26.25
CA LEU A 227 -21.40 30.14 25.32
C LEU A 227 -21.37 31.52 26.01
N PRO A 228 -20.26 32.29 25.95
CA PRO A 228 -20.31 33.71 26.24
C PRO A 228 -20.88 34.50 25.04
N PRO A 229 -21.52 35.66 25.28
CA PRO A 229 -22.35 36.36 24.30
C PRO A 229 -21.56 37.31 23.39
N SER A 230 -21.94 37.27 22.11
CA SER A 230 -21.92 38.34 21.08
C SER A 230 -21.13 39.64 21.33
N CYS A 231 -20.17 39.93 20.45
CA CYS A 231 -19.83 41.29 20.04
C CYS A 231 -20.04 41.47 18.52
N ARG A 232 -20.69 42.58 18.21
CA ARG A 232 -21.40 42.98 16.98
C ARG A 232 -20.41 43.60 15.99
N LEU A 233 -20.51 43.24 14.71
CA LEU A 233 -19.93 44.05 13.62
C LEU A 233 -20.82 45.27 13.42
N GLU A 234 -20.23 46.47 13.47
CA GLU A 234 -20.80 47.64 12.83
C GLU A 234 -20.28 47.73 11.39
N THR A 235 -21.15 48.29 10.55
CA THR A 235 -21.15 48.39 9.08
C THR A 235 -19.95 49.08 8.48
#